data_AF-A0A1C5MER6-F1
#
_entry.id   AF-A0A1C5MER6-F1
#
_cell.length_a   1.000
_cell.length_b   1.000
_cell.length_c   1.000
_cell.angle_alpha   90.00
_cell.angle_beta   90.00
_cell.angle_gamma   90.00
#
_symmetry.space_group_name_H-M   'P 1'
#
loop_
_entity.id
_entity.type
_entity.pdbx_description
1 polymer ?
#
loop_
_entity_poly.entity_id
_entity_poly.type
_entity_poly.pdbx_seq_one_letter_code
_entity_poly.pdbx_strand_id
1 'polypeptide(L)'
;MVKVAAGAITAAVLGVVLRKNTPELALLLALAAGLWMVALVADGLGAVVALMEELTSLAGLSEELLEPVVKTVALSILTRLTAEVCKSAGEGGVAAFVETAGTVLALVVALPLVRAVVLMMTEMLK
;
A
#
# COMPACT_ATOMS: atom_id res chain seq x y z
N MET A 1 3.98 15.27 -6.27
CA MET A 1 4.74 14.65 -7.39
C MET A 1 6.17 15.18 -7.52
N VAL A 2 6.40 16.48 -7.75
CA VAL A 2 7.78 17.02 -7.96
C VAL A 2 8.74 16.69 -6.81
N LYS A 3 8.31 16.88 -5.55
CA LYS A 3 9.13 16.55 -4.36
C LYS A 3 9.49 15.07 -4.27
N VAL A 4 8.55 14.19 -4.61
CA VAL A 4 8.74 12.73 -4.60
C VAL A 4 9.71 12.31 -5.69
N ALA A 5 9.54 12.83 -6.92
CA ALA A 5 10.44 12.54 -8.04
C ALA A 5 11.88 13.00 -7.76
N ALA A 6 12.05 14.23 -7.26
CA ALA A 6 13.36 14.75 -6.90
C ALA A 6 14.03 13.91 -5.80
N GLY A 7 13.29 13.56 -4.74
CA GLY A 7 13.77 12.70 -3.65
C GLY A 7 14.12 11.28 -4.11
N ALA A 8 13.33 10.70 -5.02
CA ALA A 8 13.59 9.38 -5.58
C ALA A 8 14.90 9.36 -6.40
N ILE A 9 15.12 10.37 -7.24
CA ILE A 9 16.33 10.49 -8.06
C ILE A 9 17.56 10.68 -7.17
N THR A 10 17.51 11.57 -6.18
CA THR A 10 18.64 11.77 -5.27
C THR A 10 18.94 10.54 -4.44
N ALA A 11 17.92 9.87 -3.88
CA ALA A 11 18.09 8.62 -3.16
C ALA A 11 18.66 7.51 -4.04
N ALA A 12 18.23 7.40 -5.30
CA ALA A 12 18.75 6.41 -6.24
C ALA A 12 20.23 6.65 -6.57
N VAL A 13 20.61 7.91 -6.86
CA VAL A 13 22.01 8.27 -7.15
C VAL A 13 22.90 8.01 -5.93
N LEU A 14 22.49 8.47 -4.75
CA LEU A 14 23.21 8.21 -3.49
C LEU A 14 23.31 6.71 -3.20
N GLY A 15 22.22 5.96 -3.43
CA GLY A 15 22.17 4.51 -3.23
C GLY A 15 23.19 3.78 -4.11
N VAL A 16 23.33 4.14 -5.38
CA VAL A 16 24.34 3.56 -6.29
C VAL A 16 25.77 3.81 -5.80
N VAL A 17 26.04 5.02 -5.30
CA VAL A 17 27.37 5.39 -4.78
C VAL A 17 27.67 4.65 -3.47
N LEU A 18 26.72 4.62 -2.53
CA LEU A 18 26.87 3.93 -1.24
C LEU A 18 27.03 2.42 -1.42
N ARG A 19 26.31 1.80 -2.35
CA ARG A 19 26.35 0.35 -2.56
C ARG A 19 27.73 -0.17 -2.98
N LYS A 20 28.59 0.69 -3.54
CA LYS A 20 29.98 0.34 -3.88
C LYS A 20 30.90 0.25 -2.66
N ASN A 21 30.64 1.01 -1.60
CA ASN A 21 31.49 1.05 -0.40
C ASN A 21 30.84 0.34 0.80
N THR A 22 29.56 0.60 1.05
CA THR A 22 28.81 0.17 2.25
C THR A 22 27.37 -0.21 1.86
N PRO A 23 27.12 -1.47 1.47
CA PRO A 23 25.81 -1.91 0.99
C PRO A 23 24.71 -1.81 2.06
N GLU A 24 25.05 -1.95 3.34
CA GLU A 24 24.12 -1.81 4.47
C GLU A 24 23.51 -0.40 4.56
N LEU A 25 24.32 0.64 4.34
CA LEU A 25 23.84 2.02 4.32
C LEU A 25 22.98 2.31 3.09
N ALA A 26 23.25 1.66 1.95
CA ALA A 26 22.41 1.78 0.77
C ALA A 26 21.01 1.19 1.01
N LEU A 27 20.92 0.08 1.75
CA LEU A 27 19.64 -0.51 2.15
C LEU A 27 18.86 0.42 3.08
N LEU A 28 19.51 0.93 4.13
CA LEU A 28 18.90 1.89 5.07
C LEU A 28 18.42 3.16 4.36
N LEU A 29 19.20 3.67 3.40
CA LEU A 29 18.83 4.82 2.58
C LEU A 29 17.58 4.52 1.73
N ALA A 30 17.52 3.36 1.05
CA ALA A 30 16.37 2.97 0.25
C ALA A 30 15.10 2.84 1.10
N LEU A 31 15.23 2.28 2.31
CA LEU A 31 14.14 2.13 3.26
C LEU A 31 13.63 3.50 3.75
N ALA A 32 14.54 4.38 4.15
CA ALA A 32 14.22 5.74 4.59
C ALA A 32 13.59 6.57 3.48
N ALA A 33 14.12 6.51 2.25
CA ALA A 33 13.56 7.19 1.10
C ALA A 33 12.17 6.65 0.74
N GLY A 34 11.98 5.33 0.78
CA GLY A 34 10.67 4.68 0.58
C GLY A 34 9.62 5.18 1.58
N LEU A 35 9.93 5.12 2.88
CA LEU A 35 9.07 5.63 3.95
C LEU A 35 8.74 7.12 3.77
N TRP A 36 9.76 7.94 3.46
CA TRP A 36 9.56 9.38 3.23
C TRP A 36 8.63 9.63 2.03
N MET A 37 8.81 8.91 0.93
CA MET A 37 7.98 9.05 -0.26
C MET A 37 6.53 8.64 0.01
N VAL A 38 6.31 7.54 0.74
CA VAL A 38 4.96 7.11 1.15
C VAL A 38 4.32 8.16 2.06
N ALA A 39 5.06 8.69 3.04
CA ALA A 39 4.57 9.73 3.94
C ALA A 39 4.13 11.01 3.19
N LEU A 40 4.87 11.43 2.17
CA LEU A 40 4.52 12.60 1.34
C LEU A 40 3.22 12.44 0.55
N VAL A 41 2.78 11.20 0.30
CA VAL A 41 1.56 10.91 -0.46
C VAL A 41 0.40 10.51 0.47
N ALA A 42 0.68 10.27 1.76
CA ALA A 42 -0.32 9.88 2.76
C ALA A 42 -1.43 10.92 2.93
N ASP A 43 -1.12 12.22 2.85
CA ASP A 43 -2.13 13.30 2.89
C ASP A 43 -3.14 13.18 1.75
N GLY A 44 -2.70 12.76 0.56
CA GLY A 44 -3.57 12.51 -0.58
C GLY A 44 -4.52 11.34 -0.35
N LEU A 45 -4.11 10.35 0.46
CA LEU A 45 -4.95 9.23 0.83
C LEU A 45 -6.10 9.68 1.76
N GLY A 46 -5.84 10.64 2.65
CA GLY A 46 -6.88 11.25 3.49
C GLY A 46 -7.98 11.93 2.69
N ALA A 47 -7.63 12.65 1.62
CA ALA A 47 -8.60 13.27 0.72
C ALA A 47 -9.48 12.23 0.00
N VAL A 48 -8.91 11.08 -0.37
CA VAL A 48 -9.66 9.96 -0.97
C VAL A 48 -10.63 9.33 0.04
N VAL A 49 -10.20 9.14 1.28
CA VAL A 49 -11.05 8.61 2.35
C VAL A 49 -12.21 9.56 2.64
N ALA A 50 -11.95 10.87 2.77
CA ALA A 50 -12.99 11.87 3.00
C ALA A 50 -14.02 11.91 1.85
N LEU A 51 -13.55 11.85 0.59
CA LEU A 51 -14.45 11.78 -0.57
C LEU A 51 -15.30 10.50 -0.55
N MET A 52 -14.71 9.38 -0.15
CA MET A 52 -15.44 8.12 -0.02
C MET A 52 -16.47 8.18 1.10
N GLU A 53 -16.16 8.76 2.27
CA GLU A 53 -17.13 8.98 3.35
C GLU A 53 -18.31 9.83 2.88
N GLU A 54 -18.05 10.91 2.13
CA GLU A 54 -19.08 11.76 1.55
C GLU A 54 -19.99 10.96 0.59
N LEU A 55 -19.41 10.19 -0.32
CA LEU A 55 -20.15 9.33 -1.26
C LEU A 55 -20.97 8.25 -0.54
N THR A 56 -20.41 7.66 0.51
CA THR A 56 -21.05 6.62 1.34
C THR A 56 -22.27 7.21 2.06
N SER A 57 -22.14 8.44 2.58
CA SER A 57 -23.24 9.18 3.22
C SER A 57 -24.37 9.54 2.23
N LEU A 58 -24.01 9.96 1.01
CA LEU A 58 -24.95 10.31 -0.06
C LEU A 58 -25.72 9.08 -0.57
N ALA A 59 -25.04 7.93 -0.66
CA ALA A 59 -25.61 6.68 -1.14
C ALA A 59 -26.38 5.89 -0.06
N GLY A 60 -26.37 6.35 1.20
CA GLY A 60 -26.96 5.63 2.33
C GLY A 60 -26.28 4.28 2.61
N LEU A 61 -25.01 4.14 2.21
CA LEU A 61 -24.21 2.95 2.43
C LEU A 61 -23.65 2.95 3.86
N SER A 62 -23.39 1.78 4.44
CA SER A 62 -22.75 1.70 5.75
C SER A 62 -21.24 1.96 5.64
N GLU A 63 -20.68 2.66 6.63
CA GLU A 63 -19.22 2.87 6.76
C GLU A 63 -18.44 1.54 6.84
N GLU A 64 -19.11 0.44 7.19
CA GLU A 64 -18.56 -0.92 7.18
C GLU A 64 -18.07 -1.37 5.78
N LEU A 65 -18.57 -0.78 4.69
CA LEU A 65 -18.04 -1.04 3.34
C LEU A 65 -16.72 -0.31 3.06
N LEU A 66 -16.45 0.77 3.78
CA LEU A 66 -15.27 1.59 3.56
C LEU A 66 -14.01 0.96 4.18
N GLU A 67 -14.18 0.30 5.33
CA GLU A 67 -13.10 -0.33 6.08
C GLU A 67 -12.29 -1.36 5.24
N PRO A 68 -12.91 -2.30 4.50
CA PRO A 68 -12.20 -3.23 3.62
C PRO A 68 -11.37 -2.54 2.53
N VAL A 69 -11.87 -1.43 1.96
CA VAL A 69 -11.18 -0.68 0.90
C VAL A 69 -9.90 -0.07 1.46
N VAL A 70 -9.99 0.62 2.59
CA VAL A 70 -8.83 1.25 3.26
C VAL A 70 -7.82 0.19 3.69
N LYS A 71 -8.29 -0.92 4.28
CA LYS A 71 -7.42 -2.06 4.67
C LYS A 71 -6.66 -2.63 3.48
N THR A 72 -7.31 -2.79 2.33
CA THR A 72 -6.68 -3.34 1.13
C THR A 72 -5.56 -2.42 0.62
N VAL A 73 -5.78 -1.11 0.61
CA VAL A 73 -4.74 -0.14 0.20
C VAL A 73 -3.55 -0.18 1.16
N ALA A 74 -3.81 -0.15 2.47
CA ALA A 74 -2.77 -0.21 3.49
C ALA A 74 -1.92 -1.50 3.35
N LEU A 75 -2.60 -2.63 3.13
CA LEU A 75 -1.95 -3.92 2.96
C LEU A 75 -1.09 -3.97 1.69
N SER A 76 -1.59 -3.40 0.58
CA SER A 76 -0.82 -3.30 -0.67
C SER A 76 0.46 -2.49 -0.51
N ILE A 77 0.40 -1.34 0.17
CA ILE A 77 1.56 -0.50 0.44
C ILE A 77 2.57 -1.28 1.30
N LEU A 78 2.10 -1.91 2.38
CA LEU A 78 2.96 -2.65 3.30
C LEU A 78 3.66 -3.82 2.59
N THR A 79 2.91 -4.62 1.83
CA THR A 79 3.44 -5.76 1.07
C THR A 79 4.49 -5.31 0.05
N ARG A 80 4.22 -4.24 -0.72
CA ARG A 80 5.18 -3.74 -1.71
C ARG A 80 6.45 -3.20 -1.07
N LEU A 81 6.31 -2.43 0.01
CA LEU A 81 7.45 -1.84 0.71
C LEU A 81 8.34 -2.92 1.33
N THR A 82 7.74 -3.91 2.02
CA THR A 82 8.49 -5.03 2.59
C THR A 82 9.15 -5.90 1.53
N ALA A 83 8.45 -6.23 0.43
CA ALA A 83 9.03 -7.00 -0.66
C ALA A 83 10.22 -6.28 -1.32
N GLU A 84 10.11 -4.97 -1.56
CA GLU A 84 11.18 -4.20 -2.19
C GLU A 84 12.41 -4.06 -1.28
N VAL A 85 12.21 -3.98 0.03
CA VAL A 85 13.29 -4.02 1.02
C VAL A 85 14.01 -5.37 0.98
N CYS A 86 13.27 -6.48 0.97
CA CYS A 86 13.85 -7.82 0.84
C CYS A 86 14.64 -7.97 -0.47
N LYS A 87 14.10 -7.49 -1.61
CA LYS A 87 14.81 -7.48 -2.91
C LYS A 87 16.09 -6.64 -2.85
N SER A 88 16.03 -5.48 -2.21
CA SER A 88 17.19 -4.59 -2.05
C SER A 88 18.29 -5.20 -1.19
N ALA A 89 17.93 -6.07 -0.23
CA ALA A 89 18.86 -6.84 0.59
C ALA A 89 19.45 -8.07 -0.12
N GLY A 90 19.00 -8.40 -1.33
CA GLY A 90 19.38 -9.61 -2.06
C GLY A 90 18.49 -10.83 -1.77
N GLU A 91 17.50 -10.69 -0.89
CA GLU A 91 16.57 -11.73 -0.46
C GLU A 91 15.33 -11.79 -1.35
N GLY A 92 15.54 -12.05 -2.65
CA GLY A 92 14.44 -12.16 -3.63
C GLY A 92 13.45 -13.28 -3.33
N GLY A 93 13.91 -14.39 -2.73
CA GLY A 93 13.05 -15.50 -2.30
C GLY A 93 12.09 -15.08 -1.20
N VAL A 94 12.59 -14.42 -0.15
CA VAL A 94 11.76 -13.88 0.94
C VAL A 94 10.78 -12.84 0.40
N ALA A 95 11.21 -11.97 -0.51
CA ALA A 95 10.33 -11.00 -1.15
C ALA A 95 9.14 -11.66 -1.86
N ALA A 96 9.36 -12.77 -2.57
CA ALA A 96 8.28 -13.50 -3.24
C ALA A 96 7.29 -14.13 -2.23
N PHE A 97 7.78 -14.61 -1.08
CA PHE A 97 6.91 -15.07 0.00
C PHE A 97 6.08 -13.93 0.62
N VAL A 98 6.66 -12.74 0.76
CA VAL A 98 5.94 -11.55 1.22
C VAL A 98 4.84 -11.15 0.24
N GLU A 99 5.13 -11.15 -1.07
CA GLU A 99 4.14 -10.82 -2.12
C GLU A 99 2.99 -11.82 -2.16
N THR A 100 3.29 -13.13 -2.02
CA THR A 100 2.26 -14.18 -1.99
C THR A 100 1.39 -14.07 -0.74
N ALA A 101 2.00 -13.86 0.44
CA ALA A 101 1.26 -13.63 1.69
C ALA A 101 0.34 -12.39 1.59
N GLY A 102 0.84 -11.29 1.03
CA GLY A 102 0.04 -10.08 0.80
C GLY A 102 -1.15 -10.32 -0.12
N THR A 103 -0.99 -11.15 -1.16
CA THR A 103 -2.07 -11.52 -2.07
C THR A 103 -3.17 -12.31 -1.35
N VAL A 104 -2.79 -13.27 -0.50
CA VAL A 104 -3.74 -14.06 0.30
C VAL A 104 -4.48 -13.16 1.29
N LEU A 105 -3.77 -12.27 1.97
CA LEU A 105 -4.37 -11.32 2.91
C LEU A 105 -5.34 -10.34 2.22
N ALA A 106 -4.99 -9.84 1.03
CA ALA A 106 -5.88 -9.00 0.24
C ALA A 106 -7.19 -9.73 -0.10
N LEU A 107 -7.12 -11.03 -0.41
CA LEU A 107 -8.29 -11.85 -0.68
C LEU A 107 -9.18 -12.03 0.57
N VAL A 108 -8.57 -12.19 1.74
CA VAL A 108 -9.30 -12.24 3.02
C VAL A 108 -10.01 -10.92 3.31
N VAL A 109 -9.36 -9.78 3.06
CA VAL A 109 -9.96 -8.43 3.24
C VAL A 109 -11.09 -8.18 2.24
N ALA A 110 -11.08 -8.82 1.06
CA ALA A 110 -12.16 -8.68 0.07
C ALA A 110 -13.45 -9.46 0.45
N LEU A 111 -13.37 -10.49 1.31
CA LEU A 111 -14.53 -11.29 1.72
C LEU A 111 -15.72 -10.49 2.29
N PRO A 112 -15.55 -9.53 3.22
CA PRO A 112 -16.66 -8.71 3.72
C PRO A 112 -17.39 -7.93 2.62
N LEU A 113 -16.67 -7.41 1.62
CA LEU A 113 -17.28 -6.73 0.47
C LEU A 113 -18.14 -7.70 -0.35
N VAL A 114 -17.62 -8.90 -0.64
CA VAL A 114 -18.39 -9.94 -1.36
C VAL A 114 -19.65 -10.30 -0.58
N ARG A 115 -19.56 -10.44 0.74
CA ARG A 115 -20.72 -10.72 1.60
C ARG A 115 -21.77 -9.61 1.54
N ALA A 116 -21.34 -8.35 1.60
CA ALA A 116 -22.23 -7.19 1.51
C ALA A 116 -22.99 -7.16 0.17
N VAL A 117 -22.29 -7.41 -0.94
CA VAL A 117 -22.89 -7.46 -2.28
C VAL A 117 -23.93 -8.58 -2.38
N VAL A 118 -23.60 -9.79 -1.90
CA VAL A 118 -24.54 -10.93 -1.93
C VAL A 118 -25.81 -10.62 -1.13
N LEU A 119 -25.66 -10.01 0.06
CA LEU A 119 -26.81 -9.62 0.89
C LEU A 119 -27.71 -8.59 0.19
N MET A 120 -27.13 -7.56 -0.43
CA MET A 120 -27.90 -6.58 -1.20
C MET A 120 -28.67 -7.22 -2.36
N MET A 121 -28.04 -8.14 -3.11
CA MET A 121 -28.72 -8.85 -4.19
C MET A 121 -29.89 -9.70 -3.68
N THR A 122 -29.74 -10.36 -2.52
CA THR A 122 -30.83 -11.17 -1.94
C THR A 122 -32.01 -10.35 -1.42
N GLU A 123 -31.77 -9.13 -0.95
CA GLU A 123 -32.84 -8.23 -0.49
C GLU A 123 -33.61 -7.61 -1.67
N MET A 124 -32.96 -7.34 -2.81
CA MET A 124 -33.63 -6.86 -4.03
C MET A 124 -34.46 -7.93 -4.75
N LEU A 125 -34.26 -9.21 -4.40
CA LEU A 125 -34.96 -10.34 -5.02
C LEU A 125 -36.21 -10.77 -4.24
N LYS A 126 -36.43 -10.21 -3.04
CA LYS A 126 -37.65 -10.37 -2.24
C LYS A 126 -38.61 -9.21 -2.51
#